data_AF-A0A4R8EZ01-F1
#
_entry.id   AF-A0A4R8EZ01-F1
#
_cell.length_a   1.000
_cell.length_b   1.000
_cell.length_c   1.000
_cell.angle_alpha   90.00
_cell.angle_beta   90.00
_cell.angle_gamma   90.00
#
_symmetry.space_group_name_H-M   'P 1'
#
loop_
_entity.id
_entity.type
_entity.pdbx_description
1 polymer ?
#
loop_
_entity_poly.entity_id
_entity_poly.type
_entity_poly.pdbx_seq_one_letter_code
_entity_poly.pdbx_strand_id
1 'polypeptide(L)'
;MKKNFVVFFVLSLFVCIYSQTYYDAGFSLLNYPDGFKFALRGGLESDSFNLDFDLSPNFGETFSLITITDVSAKIFDIYPNLFLDAGLLWVYGENFPGTLAYGGFNLNFNNILGKLYVGYPFNNTDNPLNYFALKIGYVVPKPADFIDDLKLDLRVVNGRIDFSIFLVEPL
;
A
#
# COMPACT_ATOMS: atom_id res chain seq x y z
N MET A 1 10.15 -0.95 35.33
CA MET A 1 10.86 -2.04 34.61
C MET A 1 10.03 -2.67 33.50
N LYS A 2 8.83 -3.22 33.76
CA LYS A 2 8.00 -3.85 32.70
C LYS A 2 7.63 -2.91 31.53
N LYS A 3 7.30 -1.64 31.80
CA LYS A 3 6.95 -0.65 30.77
C LYS A 3 8.13 -0.29 29.86
N ASN A 4 9.32 -0.06 30.43
CA ASN A 4 10.52 0.25 29.65
C ASN A 4 10.99 -0.96 28.82
N PHE A 5 10.79 -2.19 29.34
CA PHE A 5 11.07 -3.40 28.57
C PHE A 5 10.11 -3.56 27.37
N VAL A 6 8.81 -3.28 27.55
CA VAL A 6 7.85 -3.28 26.43
C VAL A 6 8.21 -2.23 25.40
N VAL A 7 8.55 -1.01 25.82
CA VAL A 7 8.98 0.06 24.91
C VAL A 7 10.26 -0.32 24.18
N PHE A 8 11.26 -0.88 24.88
CA PHE A 8 12.51 -1.35 24.26
C PHE A 8 12.28 -2.52 23.30
N PHE A 9 11.41 -3.47 23.64
CA PHE A 9 11.03 -4.59 22.79
C PHE A 9 10.34 -4.10 21.50
N VAL A 10 9.38 -3.18 21.64
CA VAL A 10 8.70 -2.53 20.50
C VAL A 10 9.70 -1.76 19.63
N LEU A 11 10.59 -0.95 20.23
CA LEU A 11 11.65 -0.24 19.50
C LEU A 11 12.63 -1.19 18.80
N SER A 12 13.00 -2.30 19.43
CA SER A 12 13.91 -3.29 18.84
C SER A 12 13.29 -4.05 17.67
N LEU A 13 11.97 -4.28 17.71
CA LEU A 13 11.20 -4.79 16.57
C LEU A 13 11.27 -3.80 15.40
N PHE A 14 11.10 -2.50 15.65
CA PHE A 14 11.24 -1.48 14.61
C PHE A 14 12.64 -1.47 13.98
N VAL A 15 13.72 -1.55 14.78
CA VAL A 15 15.10 -1.51 14.25
C VAL A 15 15.39 -2.66 13.26
N CYS A 16 14.92 -3.88 13.54
CA CYS A 16 15.09 -5.01 12.61
C CYS A 16 14.23 -4.87 11.35
N ILE A 17 13.02 -4.27 11.46
CA ILE A 17 12.18 -3.97 10.30
C ILE A 17 12.86 -2.92 9.40
N TYR A 18 13.56 -1.95 9.98
CA TYR A 18 14.26 -0.87 9.25
C TYR A 18 15.58 -1.28 8.57
N SER A 19 16.17 -2.45 8.89
CA SER A 19 17.47 -2.86 8.31
C SER A 19 17.38 -3.57 6.96
N GLN A 20 16.18 -3.89 6.50
CA GLN A 20 15.89 -4.57 5.22
C GLN A 20 14.71 -3.91 4.48
N THR A 21 14.49 -2.62 4.71
CA THR A 21 13.42 -1.85 4.08
C THR A 21 13.99 -0.98 2.99
N TYR A 22 13.34 -1.01 1.84
CA TYR A 22 13.60 -0.14 0.71
C TYR A 22 12.59 1.00 0.77
N TYR A 23 13.08 2.23 0.64
CA TYR A 23 12.19 3.40 0.58
C TYR A 23 11.61 3.53 -0.83
N ASP A 24 10.32 3.86 -0.91
CA ASP A 24 9.69 4.22 -2.17
C ASP A 24 9.15 5.66 -2.15
N ALA A 25 9.19 6.29 -3.32
CA ALA A 25 8.67 7.64 -3.52
C ALA A 25 8.19 7.83 -4.97
N GLY A 26 7.07 8.53 -5.12
CA GLY A 26 6.53 8.83 -6.44
C GLY A 26 5.21 9.57 -6.39
N PHE A 27 4.35 9.25 -7.35
CA PHE A 27 3.08 9.94 -7.54
C PHE A 27 1.95 8.98 -7.87
N SER A 28 0.76 9.37 -7.45
CA SER A 28 -0.47 8.63 -7.73
C SER A 28 -1.54 9.55 -8.31
N LEU A 29 -2.28 9.03 -9.28
CA LEU A 29 -3.49 9.59 -9.82
C LEU A 29 -4.67 8.83 -9.20
N LEU A 30 -5.40 9.51 -8.33
CA LEU A 30 -6.57 8.96 -7.64
C LEU A 30 -7.83 9.34 -8.41
N ASN A 31 -8.63 8.36 -8.83
CA ASN A 31 -9.77 8.60 -9.70
C ASN A 31 -11.08 8.79 -8.90
N TYR A 32 -11.29 9.96 -8.33
CA TYR A 32 -12.51 10.26 -7.57
C TYR A 32 -13.69 10.63 -8.48
N PRO A 33 -14.96 10.45 -8.04
CA PRO A 33 -16.14 10.78 -8.84
C PRO A 33 -16.22 12.23 -9.31
N ASP A 34 -15.60 13.16 -8.58
CA ASP A 34 -15.56 14.59 -8.88
C ASP A 34 -14.32 14.99 -9.71
N GLY A 35 -13.45 14.04 -10.04
CA GLY A 35 -12.27 14.21 -10.90
C GLY A 35 -11.01 13.56 -10.36
N PHE A 36 -9.94 13.60 -11.17
CA PHE A 36 -8.64 13.07 -10.78
C PHE A 36 -7.99 13.95 -9.69
N LYS A 37 -7.45 13.31 -8.67
CA LYS A 37 -6.64 13.95 -7.62
C LYS A 37 -5.21 13.45 -7.74
N PHE A 38 -4.26 14.38 -7.71
CA PHE A 38 -2.84 14.05 -7.68
C PHE A 38 -2.39 13.84 -6.23
N ALA A 39 -1.68 12.76 -5.97
CA ALA A 39 -1.14 12.46 -4.65
C ALA A 39 0.37 12.24 -4.71
N LEU A 40 1.05 12.69 -3.66
CA LEU A 40 2.42 12.27 -3.37
C LEU A 40 2.38 10.87 -2.79
N ARG A 41 3.13 9.95 -3.38
CA ARG A 41 3.27 8.58 -2.90
C ARG A 41 4.59 8.44 -2.15
N GLY A 42 4.55 7.71 -1.04
CA GLY A 42 5.75 7.20 -0.40
C GLY A 42 5.47 5.92 0.36
N GLY A 43 6.53 5.25 0.77
CA GLY A 43 6.38 3.96 1.41
C GLY A 43 7.69 3.31 1.81
N LEU A 44 7.52 2.11 2.35
CA LEU A 44 8.53 1.20 2.85
C LEU A 44 8.18 -0.19 2.34
N GLU A 45 9.11 -0.79 1.59
CA GLU A 45 8.95 -2.13 1.04
C GLU A 45 9.96 -3.10 1.66
N SER A 46 9.49 -4.29 2.06
CA SER A 46 10.35 -5.40 2.45
C SER A 46 9.66 -6.74 2.22
N ASP A 47 10.42 -7.83 2.27
CA ASP A 47 9.88 -9.18 2.11
C ASP A 47 8.84 -9.57 3.17
N SER A 48 8.85 -8.92 4.33
CA SER A 48 8.00 -9.28 5.47
C SER A 48 6.95 -8.23 5.81
N PHE A 49 7.20 -6.97 5.51
CA PHE A 49 6.38 -5.84 5.92
C PHE A 49 6.37 -4.77 4.82
N ASN A 50 5.20 -4.28 4.47
CA ASN A 50 5.04 -3.20 3.50
C ASN A 50 4.14 -2.12 4.06
N LEU A 51 4.52 -0.86 3.84
CA LEU A 51 3.73 0.33 4.12
C LEU A 51 3.74 1.18 2.87
N ASP A 52 2.57 1.47 2.30
CA ASP A 52 2.44 2.49 1.27
C ASP A 52 1.44 3.56 1.69
N PHE A 53 1.69 4.81 1.31
CA PHE A 53 0.77 5.90 1.54
C PHE A 53 0.74 6.89 0.39
N ASP A 54 -0.46 7.42 0.14
CA ASP A 54 -0.72 8.49 -0.81
C ASP A 54 -1.27 9.71 -0.05
N LEU A 55 -0.71 10.89 -0.32
CA LEU A 55 -1.07 12.16 0.29
C LEU A 55 -1.50 13.15 -0.78
N SER A 56 -2.79 13.54 -0.80
CA SER A 56 -3.33 14.52 -1.75
C SER A 56 -3.96 15.71 -1.00
N PRO A 57 -3.19 16.78 -0.75
CA PRO A 57 -3.73 18.01 -0.18
C PRO A 57 -4.46 18.83 -1.27
N ASN A 58 -5.61 19.38 -0.92
CA ASN A 58 -6.33 20.36 -1.73
C ASN A 58 -6.33 21.72 -1.00
N PHE A 59 -5.80 22.74 -1.68
CA PHE A 59 -5.69 24.12 -1.18
C PHE A 59 -6.75 25.05 -1.79
N GLY A 60 -7.92 24.53 -2.15
CA GLY A 60 -9.06 25.31 -2.63
C GLY A 60 -9.69 26.19 -1.55
N GLU A 61 -10.97 26.56 -1.73
CA GLU A 61 -11.70 27.42 -0.78
C GLU A 61 -11.76 26.84 0.65
N THR A 62 -11.75 25.52 0.76
CA THR A 62 -11.58 24.79 2.02
C THR A 62 -10.37 23.86 1.90
N PHE A 63 -9.49 23.89 2.91
CA PHE A 63 -8.41 22.92 3.02
C PHE A 63 -9.00 21.53 3.23
N SER A 64 -8.72 20.60 2.32
CA SER A 64 -9.05 19.19 2.48
C SER A 64 -7.82 18.33 2.21
N LEU A 65 -7.79 17.15 2.84
CA LEU A 65 -6.71 16.21 2.71
C LEU A 65 -7.28 14.83 2.45
N ILE A 66 -6.85 14.21 1.37
CA ILE A 66 -7.07 12.79 1.11
C ILE A 66 -5.80 12.06 1.48
N THR A 67 -5.94 11.00 2.28
CA THR A 67 -4.85 10.06 2.56
C THR A 67 -5.30 8.65 2.30
N ILE A 68 -4.45 7.87 1.65
CA ILE A 68 -4.60 6.43 1.53
C ILE A 68 -3.37 5.82 2.18
N THR A 69 -3.55 4.84 3.05
CA THR A 69 -2.44 4.17 3.74
C THR A 69 -2.70 2.68 3.73
N ASP A 70 -1.85 1.90 3.11
CA ASP A 70 -1.90 0.44 3.11
C ASP A 70 -0.71 -0.07 3.94
N VAL A 71 -0.99 -0.80 5.01
CA VAL A 71 0.03 -1.48 5.80
C VAL A 71 -0.25 -2.97 5.80
N SER A 72 0.78 -3.78 5.55
CA SER A 72 0.66 -5.23 5.48
C SER A 72 1.87 -5.94 6.04
N ALA A 73 1.64 -7.11 6.63
CA ALA A 73 2.68 -8.02 7.06
C ALA A 73 2.45 -9.39 6.43
N LYS A 74 3.49 -9.97 5.84
CA LYS A 74 3.48 -11.34 5.35
C LYS A 74 3.26 -12.30 6.52
N ILE A 75 2.34 -13.25 6.33
CA ILE A 75 1.98 -14.25 7.34
C ILE A 75 2.49 -15.63 6.95
N PHE A 76 2.46 -15.96 5.66
CA PHE A 76 2.75 -17.31 5.21
C PHE A 76 3.21 -17.36 3.75
N ASP A 77 4.34 -18.00 3.48
CA ASP A 77 4.77 -18.35 2.12
C ASP A 77 4.19 -19.73 1.74
N ILE A 78 3.38 -19.77 0.68
CA ILE A 78 2.80 -21.02 0.14
C ILE A 78 3.78 -21.64 -0.88
N TYR A 79 4.31 -20.81 -1.77
CA TYR A 79 5.30 -21.14 -2.80
C TYR A 79 6.25 -19.94 -3.00
N PRO A 80 7.40 -20.10 -3.69
CA PRO A 80 8.34 -18.99 -3.92
C PRO A 80 7.73 -17.74 -4.57
N ASN A 81 6.63 -17.92 -5.31
CA ASN A 81 5.89 -16.87 -5.99
C ASN A 81 4.52 -16.59 -5.39
N LEU A 82 4.16 -17.22 -4.27
CA LEU A 82 2.81 -17.17 -3.73
C LEU A 82 2.84 -17.07 -2.21
N PHE A 83 2.25 -16.01 -1.66
CA PHE A 83 2.23 -15.78 -0.22
C PHE A 83 0.92 -15.13 0.25
N LEU A 84 0.67 -15.25 1.54
CA LEU A 84 -0.43 -14.61 2.25
C LEU A 84 0.11 -13.50 3.13
N ASP A 85 -0.62 -12.39 3.17
CA ASP A 85 -0.41 -11.31 4.13
C ASP A 85 -1.72 -10.98 4.87
N ALA A 86 -1.62 -10.17 5.92
CA ALA A 86 -2.76 -9.42 6.43
C ALA A 86 -2.36 -7.98 6.64
N GLY A 87 -3.36 -7.11 6.57
CA GLY A 87 -3.11 -5.68 6.60
C GLY A 87 -4.35 -4.84 6.88
N LEU A 88 -4.10 -3.54 6.85
CA LEU A 88 -5.08 -2.49 6.98
C LEU A 88 -4.86 -1.50 5.84
N LEU A 89 -5.87 -1.40 4.98
CA LEU A 89 -6.02 -0.29 4.05
C LEU A 89 -6.87 0.77 4.75
N TRP A 90 -6.34 1.96 4.93
CA TRP A 90 -7.02 3.10 5.53
C TRP A 90 -7.19 4.20 4.49
N VAL A 91 -8.43 4.64 4.27
CA VAL A 91 -8.73 5.79 3.41
C VAL A 91 -9.36 6.88 4.27
N TYR A 92 -8.76 8.07 4.25
CA TYR A 92 -9.28 9.28 4.89
C TYR A 92 -9.47 10.36 3.83
N GLY A 93 -10.50 11.18 3.99
CA GLY A 93 -10.83 12.25 3.06
C GLY A 93 -11.95 11.84 2.09
N GLU A 94 -12.91 12.76 1.94
CA GLU A 94 -14.20 12.60 1.24
C GLU A 94 -15.02 11.39 1.75
N ASN A 95 -16.33 11.33 1.43
CA ASN A 95 -17.22 10.25 1.89
C ASN A 95 -16.95 8.91 1.17
N PHE A 96 -15.67 8.52 1.01
CA PHE A 96 -15.28 7.34 0.29
C PHE A 96 -15.12 6.14 1.23
N PRO A 97 -15.92 5.07 1.07
CA PRO A 97 -15.68 3.82 1.77
C PRO A 97 -14.49 3.11 1.15
N GLY A 98 -13.38 3.05 1.88
CA GLY A 98 -12.19 2.31 1.45
C GLY A 98 -11.34 1.75 2.60
N THR A 99 -11.75 1.98 3.85
CA THR A 99 -11.02 1.44 5.01
C THR A 99 -11.41 -0.01 5.25
N LEU A 100 -10.43 -0.89 5.17
CA LEU A 100 -10.57 -2.35 5.11
C LEU A 100 -9.45 -3.01 5.92
N ALA A 101 -9.81 -3.82 6.92
CA ALA A 101 -8.88 -4.82 7.46
C ALA A 101 -8.99 -6.09 6.63
N TYR A 102 -7.89 -6.62 6.13
CA TYR A 102 -7.91 -7.67 5.11
C TYR A 102 -6.88 -8.78 5.34
N GLY A 103 -7.17 -9.94 4.75
CA GLY A 103 -6.16 -10.92 4.35
C GLY A 103 -5.88 -10.78 2.85
N GLY A 104 -4.62 -10.82 2.46
CA GLY A 104 -4.20 -10.66 1.07
C GLY A 104 -3.61 -11.95 0.51
N PHE A 105 -4.05 -12.29 -0.69
CA PHE A 105 -3.44 -13.35 -1.50
C PHE A 105 -2.55 -12.71 -2.56
N ASN A 106 -1.25 -13.00 -2.51
CA ASN A 106 -0.25 -12.39 -3.36
C ASN A 106 0.38 -13.41 -4.30
N LEU A 107 0.50 -13.04 -5.57
CA LEU A 107 1.15 -13.81 -6.63
C LEU A 107 2.19 -12.93 -7.32
N ASN A 108 3.44 -13.37 -7.36
CA ASN A 108 4.53 -12.69 -8.05
C ASN A 108 4.96 -13.49 -9.28
N PHE A 109 4.82 -12.96 -10.49
CA PHE A 109 5.20 -13.64 -11.72
C PHE A 109 5.88 -12.68 -12.69
N ASN A 110 7.15 -12.91 -13.01
CA ASN A 110 7.92 -12.18 -14.01
C ASN A 110 7.71 -10.65 -13.93
N ASN A 111 8.11 -10.07 -12.81
CA ASN A 111 8.00 -8.63 -12.47
C ASN A 111 6.58 -8.12 -12.25
N ILE A 112 5.55 -8.97 -12.32
CA ILE A 112 4.17 -8.61 -12.02
C ILE A 112 3.81 -9.11 -10.64
N LEU A 113 3.36 -8.21 -9.76
CA LEU A 113 2.76 -8.55 -8.47
C LEU A 113 1.24 -8.40 -8.57
N GLY A 114 0.49 -9.47 -8.39
CA GLY A 114 -0.96 -9.42 -8.21
C GLY A 114 -1.31 -9.66 -6.74
N LYS A 115 -2.08 -8.76 -6.14
CA LYS A 115 -2.60 -8.90 -4.77
C LYS A 115 -4.11 -8.75 -4.75
N LEU A 116 -4.80 -9.78 -4.29
CA LEU A 116 -6.24 -9.75 -4.00
C LEU A 116 -6.44 -9.57 -2.50
N TYR A 117 -7.17 -8.53 -2.13
CA TYR A 117 -7.52 -8.20 -0.76
C TYR A 117 -8.93 -8.72 -0.49
N VAL A 118 -9.11 -9.47 0.59
CA VAL A 118 -10.42 -9.89 1.08
C VAL A 118 -10.52 -9.55 2.55
N GLY A 119 -11.52 -8.75 2.93
CA GLY A 119 -11.53 -8.17 4.27
C GLY A 119 -12.86 -7.62 4.73
N TYR A 120 -12.86 -7.12 5.96
CA TYR A 120 -14.00 -6.49 6.59
C TYR A 120 -13.89 -4.96 6.50
N PRO A 121 -14.83 -4.27 5.81
CA PRO A 121 -14.84 -2.82 5.76
C PRO A 121 -15.28 -2.26 7.10
N PHE A 122 -14.65 -1.17 7.56
CA PHE A 122 -15.03 -0.52 8.83
C PHE A 122 -16.28 0.36 8.69
N ASN A 123 -16.72 0.61 7.47
CA ASN A 123 -17.92 1.37 7.19
C ASN A 123 -19.08 0.38 7.03
N ASN A 124 -20.19 0.61 7.74
CA ASN A 124 -21.38 -0.22 7.60
C ASN A 124 -21.94 -0.08 6.17
N THR A 125 -21.93 -1.16 5.39
CA THR A 125 -22.22 -1.14 3.96
C THR A 125 -22.77 -2.48 3.50
N ASP A 126 -23.80 -2.43 2.65
CA ASP A 126 -24.35 -3.62 1.98
C ASP A 126 -23.68 -3.88 0.62
N ASN A 127 -22.76 -3.01 0.19
CA ASN A 127 -22.07 -3.16 -1.09
C ASN A 127 -20.97 -4.23 -0.98
N PRO A 128 -21.07 -5.37 -1.72
CA PRO A 128 -20.06 -6.42 -1.67
C PRO A 128 -18.69 -5.95 -2.16
N LEU A 129 -18.61 -4.94 -3.04
CA LEU A 129 -17.34 -4.40 -3.53
C LEU A 129 -16.48 -3.77 -2.43
N ASN A 130 -17.07 -3.42 -1.27
CA ASN A 130 -16.33 -2.85 -0.15
C ASN A 130 -15.51 -3.91 0.61
N TYR A 131 -15.75 -5.20 0.37
CA TYR A 131 -15.05 -6.31 1.02
C TYR A 131 -13.81 -6.75 0.22
N PHE A 132 -13.61 -6.18 -0.97
CA PHE A 132 -12.56 -6.58 -1.89
C PHE A 132 -11.75 -5.37 -2.36
N ALA A 133 -10.46 -5.58 -2.53
CA ALA A 133 -9.60 -4.70 -3.31
C ALA A 133 -8.64 -5.53 -4.16
N LEU A 134 -8.07 -4.91 -5.18
CA LEU A 134 -7.08 -5.51 -6.05
C LEU A 134 -5.91 -4.55 -6.20
N LYS A 135 -4.68 -5.05 -6.19
CA LYS A 135 -3.49 -4.31 -6.57
C LYS A 135 -2.73 -5.13 -7.60
N ILE A 136 -2.32 -4.48 -8.69
CA ILE A 136 -1.45 -5.05 -9.71
C ILE A 136 -0.26 -4.12 -9.81
N GLY A 137 0.91 -4.62 -9.42
CA GLY A 137 2.18 -3.95 -9.56
C GLY A 137 3.00 -4.52 -10.72
N TYR A 138 3.80 -3.68 -11.35
CA TYR A 138 4.75 -4.05 -12.39
C TYR A 138 6.09 -3.37 -12.14
N VAL A 139 7.16 -4.16 -12.07
CA VAL A 139 8.54 -3.67 -12.00
C VAL A 139 9.11 -3.59 -13.41
N VAL A 140 9.46 -2.37 -13.83
CA VAL A 140 10.05 -2.13 -15.15
C VAL A 140 11.46 -2.72 -15.15
N PRO A 141 11.83 -3.58 -16.13
CA PRO A 141 13.18 -4.09 -16.24
C PRO A 141 14.22 -2.97 -16.31
N LYS A 142 15.22 -3.00 -15.42
CA LYS A 142 16.25 -1.95 -15.34
C LYS A 142 17.07 -1.85 -16.63
N PRO A 143 17.24 -0.64 -17.20
CA PRO A 143 18.36 -0.35 -18.09
C PRO A 143 19.69 -0.52 -17.35
N ALA A 144 20.79 -0.76 -18.07
CA ALA A 144 22.10 -1.11 -17.49
C ALA A 144 22.65 -0.09 -16.46
N ASP A 145 22.26 1.18 -16.53
CA ASP A 145 22.81 2.28 -15.73
C ASP A 145 21.83 2.88 -14.71
N PHE A 146 20.65 2.26 -14.50
CA PHE A 146 19.63 2.79 -13.58
C PHE A 146 19.72 2.08 -12.22
N ILE A 147 19.87 2.85 -11.14
CA ILE A 147 20.11 2.32 -9.78
C ILE A 147 18.78 1.84 -9.16
N ASP A 148 17.76 2.69 -9.18
CA ASP A 148 16.47 2.45 -8.52
C ASP A 148 15.55 1.57 -9.37
N ASP A 149 14.58 0.91 -8.75
CA ASP A 149 13.52 0.16 -9.44
C ASP A 149 12.37 1.09 -9.79
N LEU A 150 12.02 1.20 -11.08
CA LEU A 150 10.80 1.88 -11.51
C LEU A 150 9.61 0.92 -11.43
N LYS A 151 8.59 1.29 -10.65
CA LYS A 151 7.37 0.51 -10.48
C LYS A 151 6.13 1.27 -10.91
N LEU A 152 5.16 0.52 -11.43
CA LEU A 152 3.83 0.98 -11.80
C LEU A 152 2.80 0.14 -11.05
N ASP A 153 1.88 0.80 -10.34
CA ASP A 153 0.81 0.11 -9.62
C ASP A 153 -0.57 0.56 -10.11
N LEU A 154 -1.47 -0.39 -10.27
CA LEU A 154 -2.90 -0.16 -10.40
C LEU A 154 -3.60 -0.73 -9.17
N ARG A 155 -4.35 0.11 -8.46
CA ARG A 155 -5.12 -0.28 -7.28
C ARG A 155 -6.60 -0.06 -7.52
N VAL A 156 -7.41 -1.10 -7.31
CA VAL A 156 -8.87 -1.05 -7.39
C VAL A 156 -9.46 -1.22 -5.99
N VAL A 157 -10.11 -0.20 -5.47
CA VAL A 157 -10.74 -0.22 -4.13
C VAL A 157 -12.16 0.30 -4.26
N ASN A 158 -13.15 -0.54 -3.94
CA ASN A 158 -14.57 -0.17 -4.03
C ASN A 158 -14.93 0.50 -5.38
N GLY A 159 -14.46 -0.11 -6.49
CA GLY A 159 -14.69 0.39 -7.85
C GLY A 159 -13.85 1.61 -8.28
N ARG A 160 -13.13 2.28 -7.36
CA ARG A 160 -12.17 3.33 -7.69
C ARG A 160 -10.89 2.71 -8.23
N ILE A 161 -10.36 3.25 -9.33
CA ILE A 161 -9.11 2.81 -9.95
C ILE A 161 -8.07 3.91 -9.73
N ASP A 162 -7.04 3.60 -8.96
CA ASP A 162 -5.88 4.47 -8.74
C ASP A 162 -4.70 3.96 -9.57
N PHE A 163 -3.91 4.88 -10.12
CA PHE A 163 -2.68 4.56 -10.84
C PHE A 163 -1.50 5.23 -10.15
N SER A 164 -0.41 4.50 -9.95
CA SER A 164 0.80 5.02 -9.32
C SER A 164 2.04 4.75 -10.15
N ILE A 165 2.98 5.68 -10.14
CA ILE A 165 4.33 5.55 -10.69
C ILE A 165 5.33 6.00 -9.65
N PHE A 166 6.30 5.16 -9.33
CA PHE A 166 7.22 5.41 -8.23
C PHE A 166 8.56 4.71 -8.43
N LEU A 167 9.58 5.26 -7.76
CA LEU A 167 10.89 4.66 -7.65
C LEU A 167 11.00 3.97 -6.31
N VAL A 168 11.66 2.82 -6.29
CA VAL A 168 12.03 2.08 -5.08
C VAL A 168 13.55 1.95 -5.05
N GLU A 169 14.16 2.09 -3.89
CA GLU A 169 15.57 1.72 -3.72
C GLU A 169 15.84 0.29 -4.22
N PRO A 170 17.05 0.00 -4.73
CA PRO A 170 17.34 -1.27 -5.38
C PRO A 170 17.09 -2.48 -4.48
N LEU A 171 16.14 -3.34 -4.88
CA LEU A 171 15.80 -4.62 -4.23
C LEU A 171 16.97 -5.60 -4.18
#